data_AF-A0A531KHN5-F1
#
_entry.id   AF-A0A531KHN5-F1
#
_cell.length_a   1.000
_cell.length_b   1.000
_cell.length_c   1.000
_cell.angle_alpha   90.00
_cell.angle_beta   90.00
_cell.angle_gamma   90.00
#
_symmetry.space_group_name_H-M   'P 1'
#
loop_
_entity.id
_entity.type
_entity.pdbx_description
1 polymer ?
#
loop_
_entity_poly.entity_id
_entity_poly.type
_entity_poly.pdbx_seq_one_letter_code
_entity_poly.pdbx_strand_id
1 'polypeptide(L)' 'VNGNEAEARRLARFEPRGHTPSAYVLRDEQAAEDFPMTLDLRRPARL' A
#
# COMPACT_ATOMS: atom_id res chain seq x y z
N VAL A 1 -2.23 -28.04 -4.98
CA VAL A 1 -2.89 -27.26 -3.91
C VAL A 1 -4.39 -27.37 -4.12
N ASN A 2 -5.15 -27.84 -3.12
CA ASN A 2 -6.61 -27.92 -3.21
C ASN A 2 -7.29 -26.68 -2.56
N GLY A 3 -8.61 -26.51 -2.73
CA GLY A 3 -9.34 -25.36 -2.19
C GLY A 3 -9.29 -25.23 -0.66
N ASN A 4 -9.40 -26.35 0.06
CA ASN A 4 -9.33 -26.38 1.52
C ASN A 4 -7.95 -25.95 2.02
N GLU A 5 -6.90 -26.39 1.35
CA GLU A 5 -5.50 -26.07 1.63
C GLU A 5 -5.18 -24.59 1.35
N ALA A 6 -5.84 -23.99 0.35
CA ALA A 6 -5.74 -22.56 0.07
C ALA A 6 -6.42 -21.71 1.16
N GLU A 7 -7.62 -22.10 1.59
CA GLU A 7 -8.35 -21.41 2.67
C GLU A 7 -7.65 -21.54 4.02
N ALA A 8 -7.13 -22.71 4.36
CA ALA A 8 -6.35 -22.90 5.59
C ALA A 8 -5.14 -21.96 5.67
N ARG A 9 -4.43 -21.77 4.55
CA ARG A 9 -3.31 -20.80 4.46
C ARG A 9 -3.77 -19.34 4.50
N ARG A 10 -4.97 -19.04 4.03
CA ARG A 10 -5.56 -17.68 4.12
C ARG A 10 -5.84 -17.32 5.58
N LEU A 11 -6.42 -18.25 6.33
CA LEU A 11 -6.74 -18.08 7.75
C LEU A 11 -5.48 -18.02 8.62
N ALA A 12 -4.46 -18.84 8.32
CA ALA A 12 -3.21 -18.87 9.08
C ALA A 12 -2.25 -17.70 8.78
N ARG A 13 -2.52 -16.89 7.74
CA ARG A 13 -1.61 -15.84 7.29
C ARG A 13 -1.48 -14.67 8.24
N PHE A 14 -2.49 -14.44 9.07
CA PHE A 14 -2.56 -13.26 9.93
C PHE A 14 -2.87 -13.66 11.36
N GLU A 15 -2.06 -13.16 12.29
CA GLU A 15 -2.41 -13.20 13.71
C GLU A 15 -3.48 -12.13 13.99
N PRO A 16 -4.50 -12.40 14.83
CA PRO A 16 -5.59 -11.47 15.10
C PRO A 16 -5.19 -10.25 15.97
N ARG A 17 -3.88 -10.02 16.17
CA ARG A 17 -3.35 -9.01 17.09
C ARG A 17 -2.53 -7.98 16.33
N GLY A 18 -2.60 -6.71 16.75
CA GLY A 18 -1.82 -5.62 16.16
C GLY A 18 -2.44 -4.93 14.95
N HIS A 19 -3.58 -5.42 14.43
CA HIS A 19 -4.34 -4.70 13.41
C HIS A 19 -5.34 -3.74 14.06
N THR A 20 -5.16 -2.44 13.85
CA THR A 20 -6.11 -1.40 14.28
C THR A 20 -6.81 -0.87 13.03
N PRO A 21 -7.99 -1.41 12.66
CA PRO A 21 -8.75 -0.87 11.55
C PRO A 21 -9.26 0.53 11.94
N SER A 22 -8.97 1.51 11.10
CA SER A 22 -9.51 2.87 11.20
C SER A 22 -9.57 3.48 9.79
N ALA A 23 -10.33 4.56 9.65
CA ALA A 23 -10.23 5.40 8.47
C ALA A 23 -8.76 5.82 8.30
N TYR A 24 -8.21 5.55 7.11
CA TYR A 24 -6.91 6.04 6.69
C TYR A 24 -7.15 7.24 5.78
N VAL A 25 -6.75 8.42 6.23
CA VAL A 25 -6.77 9.61 5.37
C VAL A 25 -5.50 9.59 4.54
N LEU A 26 -5.64 9.38 3.24
CA LEU A 26 -4.52 9.51 2.32
C LEU A 26 -4.05 10.98 2.33
N ARG A 27 -2.77 11.18 2.60
CA ARG A 27 -2.14 12.50 2.48
C ARG A 27 -1.81 12.78 1.04
N ASP A 28 -1.93 14.05 0.64
CA ASP A 28 -1.41 14.51 -0.64
C ASP A 28 0.09 14.25 -0.70
N GLU A 29 0.54 13.77 -1.86
CA GLU A 29 1.94 13.47 -2.10
C GLU A 29 2.75 14.77 -2.16
N GLN A 30 3.80 14.87 -1.33
CA GLN A 30 4.76 15.97 -1.42
C GLN A 30 5.94 15.61 -2.33
N ALA A 31 6.45 16.60 -3.07
CA ALA A 31 7.65 16.41 -3.87
C ALA A 31 8.86 16.18 -2.94
N ALA A 32 9.70 15.20 -3.27
CA ALA A 32 10.93 14.96 -2.52
C ALA A 32 11.94 16.10 -2.78
N GLU A 33 12.30 16.84 -1.73
CA GLU A 33 13.28 17.95 -1.82
C GLU A 33 14.70 17.44 -2.08
N ASP A 34 15.02 16.23 -1.60
CA ASP A 34 16.34 15.60 -1.74
C ASP A 34 16.67 15.20 -3.19
N PHE A 35 15.64 15.05 -4.03
CA PHE A 35 15.78 14.62 -5.42
C PHE A 35 14.95 15.50 -6.36
N PRO A 36 15.32 16.79 -6.49
CA PRO A 36 14.53 17.76 -7.25
C PRO A 36 14.49 17.46 -8.76
N MET A 37 15.35 16.54 -9.23
CA MET A 37 15.45 16.14 -10.63
C MET A 37 14.77 14.80 -10.95
N THR A 38 14.11 14.16 -9.99
CA THR A 38 13.41 12.90 -10.28
C THR A 38 12.18 13.17 -11.14
N LEU A 39 12.19 12.63 -12.35
CA LEU A 39 11.04 12.65 -13.26
C LEU A 39 9.93 11.75 -12.69
N ASP A 40 8.84 12.35 -12.23
CA ASP A 40 7.65 11.63 -11.75
C ASP A 40 6.59 11.53 -12.85
N LEU A 41 6.53 10.37 -13.52
CA LEU A 41 5.59 10.10 -14.63
C LEU A 41 4.12 9.95 -14.20
N ARG A 42 3.84 9.93 -12.89
CA ARG A 42 2.47 9.92 -12.37
C ARG A 42 1.82 11.30 -12.43
N ARG A 43 2.62 12.35 -12.61
CA ARG A 43 2.15 13.74 -12.69
C ARG A 43 1.86 14.10 -14.15
N PRO A 44 0.75 14.81 -14.42
CA PRO A 44 0.50 15.31 -15.76
C PRO A 44 1.62 16.25 -16.20
N ALA A 45 1.91 16.30 -17.51
CA ALA A 45 2.85 17.26 -18.05
C ALA A 45 2.41 18.68 -17.65
N ARG A 46 3.31 19.45 -17.02
CA ARG A 46 3.07 20.88 -16.81
C ARG A 46 2.99 21.54 -18.17
N LEU A 47 1.79 21.99 -18.55
CA LEU A 47 1.56 22.95 -19.64
C LEU A 47 1.73 24.37 -19.09
#